data_AF-Z9JJC6-F1
#
_entry.id   AF-Z9JJC6-F1
#
_cell.length_a   1.000
_cell.length_b   1.000
_cell.length_c   1.000
_cell.angle_alpha   90.00
_cell.angle_beta   90.00
_cell.angle_gamma   90.00
#
_symmetry.space_group_name_H-M   'P 1'
#
loop_
_entity.id
_entity.type
_entity.pdbx_description
1 polymer ?
#
loop_
_entity_poly.entity_id
_entity_poly.type
_entity_poly.pdbx_seq_one_letter_code
_entity_poly.pdbx_strand_id
1 'polypeptide(L)' 'MDTDWGTGYCQRVQVTNTGNSRNTWTVQVPMKGKVENLWNAQWSQNGTTLTASGMDWNKTLAPSGMPNSTAEFGFCGSY' A
#
# COMPACT_ATOMS: atom_id res chain seq x y z
N MET A 1 -14.38 -21.64 24.70
CA MET A 1 -14.29 -22.02 23.28
C MET A 1 -14.28 -20.72 22.53
N ASP A 2 -13.13 -20.07 22.57
CA ASP A 2 -12.94 -18.70 22.14
C ASP A 2 -12.79 -18.71 20.63
N THR A 3 -13.85 -18.36 19.92
CA THR A 3 -13.78 -17.99 18.51
C THR A 3 -13.02 -16.68 18.45
N ASP A 4 -11.70 -16.77 18.41
CA ASP A 4 -10.89 -15.72 17.81
C ASP A 4 -11.16 -15.80 16.30
N TRP A 5 -12.08 -14.98 15.81
CA TRP A 5 -12.41 -14.90 14.38
C TRP A 5 -11.30 -14.20 13.57
N GLY A 6 -10.08 -14.14 14.09
CA GLY A 6 -8.97 -13.41 13.48
C GLY A 6 -9.23 -11.92 13.52
N THR A 7 -8.60 -11.22 14.45
CA THR A 7 -8.49 -9.75 14.45
C THR A 7 -7.61 -9.29 13.28
N GLY A 8 -8.07 -9.56 12.05
CA GLY A 8 -7.55 -9.03 10.81
C GLY A 8 -8.20 -7.70 10.48
N TYR A 9 -7.41 -6.73 10.03
CA TYR A 9 -7.89 -5.47 9.48
C TYR A 9 -7.45 -5.37 8.02
N CYS A 10 -8.34 -4.88 7.17
CA CYS A 10 -8.01 -4.57 5.78
C CYS A 10 -8.11 -3.06 5.55
N GLN A 11 -7.07 -2.47 4.97
CA GLN A 11 -7.05 -1.07 4.58
C GLN A 11 -6.83 -0.92 3.09
N ARG A 12 -7.42 0.13 2.52
CA ARG A 12 -7.15 0.59 1.16
C ARG A 12 -6.39 1.90 1.25
N VAL A 13 -5.32 2.01 0.50
CA VAL A 13 -4.43 3.16 0.47
C VAL A 13 -4.41 3.70 -0.95
N GLN A 14 -4.76 4.97 -1.06
CA GLN A 14 -4.65 5.72 -2.30
C GLN A 14 -3.38 6.58 -2.24
N VAL A 15 -2.49 6.34 -3.20
CA VAL A 15 -1.24 7.07 -3.39
C VAL A 15 -1.45 8.08 -4.52
N THR A 16 -1.30 9.36 -4.22
CA THR A 16 -1.44 10.43 -5.21
C THR A 16 -0.10 11.11 -5.42
N ASN A 17 0.33 11.22 -6.67
CA ASN A 17 1.50 12.03 -7.01
C ASN A 17 1.13 13.51 -6.97
N THR A 18 1.68 14.22 -6.01
CA THR A 18 1.55 15.68 -5.87
C THR A 18 2.64 16.45 -6.60
N GLY A 19 3.61 15.75 -7.21
CA GLY A 19 4.68 16.33 -7.99
C GLY A 19 4.25 16.76 -9.39
N ASN A 20 5.06 17.59 -10.03
CA ASN A 20 4.84 18.08 -11.39
C ASN A 20 5.50 17.19 -12.46
N SER A 21 6.16 16.11 -12.06
CA SER A 21 6.85 15.17 -12.95
C SER A 21 6.40 13.74 -12.70
N ARG A 22 6.58 12.91 -13.73
CA ARG A 22 6.31 11.48 -13.68
C ARG A 22 7.33 10.81 -12.77
N ASN A 23 6.87 10.13 -11.72
CA ASN A 23 7.74 9.51 -10.73
C ASN A 23 7.25 8.13 -10.31
N THR A 24 8.18 7.31 -9.83
CA THR A 24 7.84 6.06 -9.18
C THR A 24 7.42 6.28 -7.74
N TRP A 25 6.33 5.65 -7.31
CA TRP A 25 5.86 5.80 -5.93
C TRP A 25 6.32 4.65 -5.03
N THR A 26 6.74 5.03 -3.82
CA THR A 26 7.03 4.14 -2.70
C THR A 26 6.50 4.82 -1.44
N VAL A 27 5.74 4.09 -0.64
CA VAL A 27 5.17 4.57 0.62
C VAL A 27 5.60 3.66 1.77
N GLN A 28 5.77 4.25 2.94
CA GLN A 28 6.03 3.53 4.17
C GLN A 28 4.89 3.78 5.13
N VAL A 29 4.24 2.70 5.55
CA VAL A 29 3.08 2.74 6.44
C VAL A 29 3.47 2.06 7.76
N PRO A 30 3.43 2.79 8.88
CA PRO A 30 3.58 2.16 10.19
C PRO A 30 2.33 1.32 10.45
N MET A 31 2.53 0.05 10.75
CA MET A 31 1.44 -0.89 10.99
C MET A 31 1.74 -1.75 12.22
N LYS A 32 0.68 -2.20 12.88
CA LYS A 32 0.78 -3.16 13.98
C LYS A 32 0.43 -4.55 13.46
N GLY A 33 1.16 -5.55 13.94
CA GLY A 33 0.96 -6.94 13.54
C GLY A 33 1.74 -7.33 12.29
N LYS A 34 1.22 -8.28 11.50
CA LYS A 34 1.85 -8.79 10.28
C LYS A 34 0.95 -8.63 9.06
N VAL A 35 1.52 -8.28 7.91
CA VAL A 35 0.78 -8.29 6.64
C VAL A 35 0.55 -9.73 6.27
N GLU A 36 -0.71 -10.10 6.11
CA GLU A 36 -1.08 -11.41 5.61
C GLU A 36 -1.26 -11.39 4.10
N ASN A 37 -1.91 -10.33 3.59
CA ASN A 37 -2.23 -10.24 2.17
C ASN A 37 -2.16 -8.79 1.71
N LEU A 38 -1.55 -8.54 0.55
CA LEU A 38 -1.55 -7.22 -0.07
C LEU A 38 -1.63 -7.39 -1.58
N TRP A 39 -2.43 -6.54 -2.22
CA TRP A 39 -2.69 -6.58 -3.65
C TRP A 39 -2.49 -5.20 -4.26
N ASN A 40 -2.31 -5.17 -5.58
CA ASN A 40 -2.06 -3.96 -6.37
C ASN A 40 -0.76 -3.20 -6.01
N ALA A 41 0.14 -3.78 -5.22
CA ALA A 41 1.47 -3.23 -4.95
C ALA A 41 2.49 -4.33 -4.62
N GLN A 42 3.77 -4.03 -4.79
CA GLN A 42 4.85 -4.78 -4.16
C GLN A 42 4.99 -4.31 -2.72
N TRP A 43 5.32 -5.22 -1.82
CA TRP A 43 5.47 -4.87 -0.41
C TRP A 43 6.56 -5.66 0.29
N SER A 44 7.09 -5.05 1.34
CA SER A 44 7.99 -5.69 2.29
C SER A 44 7.70 -5.16 3.68
N GLN A 45 7.71 -6.04 4.67
CA GLN A 45 7.54 -5.67 6.06
C GLN A 45 8.88 -5.79 6.79
N ASN A 46 9.25 -4.75 7.54
CA ASN A 46 10.37 -4.77 8.47
C ASN A 46 9.89 -4.35 9.86
N GLY A 47 9.79 -5.31 10.78
CA GLY A 47 9.20 -5.09 12.10
C GLY A 47 7.76 -4.59 11.98
N THR A 48 7.51 -3.36 12.43
CA THR A 48 6.20 -2.68 12.37
C THR A 48 6.07 -1.70 11.19
N THR A 49 7.00 -1.74 10.23
CA THR A 49 7.00 -0.84 9.07
C THR A 49 6.73 -1.62 7.80
N LEU A 50 5.58 -1.35 7.17
CA LEU A 50 5.24 -1.84 5.83
C LEU A 50 5.77 -0.86 4.80
N THR A 51 6.61 -1.32 3.89
CA THR A 51 7.02 -0.57 2.70
C THR A 51 6.21 -1.12 1.52
N ALA A 52 5.42 -0.27 0.88
CA ALA A 52 4.67 -0.61 -0.33
C ALA A 52 5.15 0.25 -1.50
N SER A 53 5.36 -0.37 -2.66
CA SER A 53 5.79 0.29 -3.89
C SER A 53 4.95 -0.20 -5.07
N GLY A 54 4.84 0.63 -6.10
CA GLY A 54 4.08 0.21 -7.27
C GLY A 54 4.74 -0.94 -8.03
N MET A 55 3.92 -1.81 -8.62
CA MET A 55 4.29 -2.85 -9.56
C MET A 55 4.62 -2.27 -10.93
N ASP A 56 5.20 -3.06 -11.83
CA ASP A 56 5.62 -2.59 -13.17
C ASP A 56 4.55 -1.84 -13.97
N TRP A 57 3.28 -2.19 -13.78
CA TRP A 57 2.14 -1.58 -14.46
C TRP A 57 1.58 -0.31 -13.78
N ASN A 58 1.82 -0.09 -12.47
CA ASN A 58 1.33 1.08 -11.73
C ASN A 58 2.39 1.85 -10.94
N LYS A 59 3.67 1.49 -11.07
CA LYS A 59 4.77 2.16 -10.37
C LYS A 59 4.89 3.61 -10.75
N THR A 60 4.55 3.95 -11.98
CA THR A 60 4.82 5.26 -12.56
C THR A 60 3.57 6.13 -12.55
N LEU A 61 3.49 7.07 -11.61
CA LEU A 61 2.39 8.03 -11.54
C LEU A 61 2.66 9.23 -12.44
N ALA A 62 1.64 9.66 -13.16
CA ALA A 62 1.67 10.91 -13.91
C ALA A 62 1.76 12.12 -12.95
N PRO A 63 2.16 13.30 -13.43
CA PRO A 63 2.12 14.54 -12.66
C PRO A 63 0.73 14.80 -12.07
N SER A 64 0.69 15.56 -10.97
CA SER A 64 -0.56 15.99 -10.35
C SER A 64 -1.48 16.63 -11.39
N GLY A 65 -2.77 16.26 -11.36
CA GLY A 65 -3.78 16.75 -12.31
C GLY A 65 -3.86 16.01 -13.66
N MET A 66 -2.97 15.05 -13.95
CA MET A 66 -3.09 14.18 -15.12
C MET A 66 -3.85 12.88 -14.81
N PRO A 67 -4.46 12.23 -15.82
CA PRO A 67 -4.95 10.85 -15.68
C PRO A 67 -3.78 9.93 -15.30
N ASN A 68 -4.03 8.98 -14.40
CA ASN A 68 -3.02 8.08 -13.81
C ASN A 68 -2.00 8.77 -12.87
N SER A 69 -2.38 9.89 -12.25
CA SER A 69 -1.62 10.51 -11.15
C SER A 69 -1.84 9.84 -9.80
N THR A 70 -2.75 8.86 -9.74
CA THR A 70 -3.05 8.09 -8.53
C THR A 70 -2.83 6.59 -8.75
N ALA A 71 -2.41 5.90 -7.70
CA ALA A 71 -2.41 4.45 -7.58
C ALA A 71 -3.22 4.08 -6.34
N GLU A 72 -3.87 2.92 -6.37
CA GLU A 72 -4.58 2.37 -5.22
C GLU A 72 -4.06 0.98 -4.94
N PHE A 73 -3.74 0.71 -3.68
CA PHE A 73 -3.41 -0.62 -3.21
C PHE A 73 -4.18 -0.95 -1.93
N GLY A 74 -4.32 -2.24 -1.66
CA GLY A 74 -5.00 -2.70 -0.45
C GLY A 74 -4.16 -3.74 0.27
N PHE A 75 -4.24 -3.72 1.59
CA PHE A 75 -3.52 -4.67 2.44
C PHE A 75 -4.38 -5.10 3.61
N CYS A 76 -4.23 -6.36 4.00
CA CYS A 76 -4.83 -6.95 5.19
C CYS A 76 -3.72 -7.44 6.11
N GLY A 77 -3.84 -7.11 7.39
CA GLY A 77 -2.93 -7.59 8.43
C GLY A 77 -3.68 -8.08 9.65
N SER A 78 -3.07 -8.99 10.40
CA SER A 78 -3.58 -9.51 11.68
C SER A 78 -2.77 -8.93 12.84
N TYR A 79 -3.43 -8.72 13.99
CA TYR A 79 -2.81 -8.20 15.22
C TYR A 79 -2.08 -9.28 16.03
#